data_AF-A0A2D0I4D3-F1
#
_entry.id   AF-A0A2D0I4D3-F1
#
_cell.length_a   1.000
_cell.length_b   1.000
_cell.length_c   1.000
_cell.angle_alpha   90.00
_cell.angle_beta   90.00
_cell.angle_gamma   90.00
#
_symmetry.space_group_name_H-M   'P 1'
#
loop_
_entity.id
_entity.type
_entity.pdbx_description
1 polymer ?
#
loop_
_entity_poly.entity_id
_entity_poly.type
_entity_poly.pdbx_seq_one_letter_code
_entity_poly.pdbx_strand_id
1 'polypeptide(L)'
;MSLKLKGVLIGQYESVYTDKETSIPVVKQRIQVLIEKTVKNGSKSELVDLTIPTEKASKYAGMEGKQIEVDVSYFGQCTFFGI
;
A
#
# COMPACT_ATOMS: atom_id res chain seq x y z
N MET A 1 -1.82 13.47 10.95
CA MET A 1 -1.66 13.71 9.49
C MET A 1 -1.54 12.37 8.80
N SER A 2 -2.51 11.98 7.97
CA SER A 2 -2.36 10.84 7.05
C SER A 2 -1.64 11.32 5.80
N LEU A 3 -0.70 10.52 5.30
CA LEU A 3 -0.10 10.74 3.98
C LEU A 3 -1.04 10.10 2.95
N LYS A 4 -1.13 10.70 1.77
CA LYS A 4 -1.94 10.16 0.68
C LYS A 4 -1.00 9.62 -0.39
N LEU A 5 -1.08 8.32 -0.64
CA LEU A 5 -0.36 7.67 -1.73
C LEU A 5 -1.28 7.58 -2.94
N LYS A 6 -0.87 8.19 -4.05
CA LYS A 6 -1.58 8.10 -5.33
C LYS A 6 -0.85 7.15 -6.26
N GLY A 7 -1.56 6.18 -6.83
CA GLY A 7 -0.97 5.20 -7.74
C GLY A 7 -2.03 4.33 -8.40
N VAL A 8 -1.62 3.42 -9.27
CA VAL A 8 -2.53 2.48 -9.94
C VAL A 8 -2.67 1.23 -9.09
N LEU A 9 -3.91 0.85 -8.76
CA LEU A 9 -4.16 -0.41 -8.07
C LEU A 9 -3.88 -1.56 -9.03
N ILE A 10 -2.93 -2.42 -8.68
CA ILE A 10 -2.60 -3.61 -9.46
C ILE A 10 -3.46 -4.79 -9.02
N GLY A 11 -3.64 -4.95 -7.71
CA GLY A 11 -4.41 -6.04 -7.15
C GLY A 11 -4.47 -5.99 -5.64
N GLN A 12 -5.20 -6.95 -5.08
CA GLN A 12 -5.35 -7.15 -3.65
C GLN A 12 -5.14 -8.63 -3.33
N TYR A 13 -4.52 -8.92 -2.20
CA TYR A 13 -4.26 -10.28 -1.76
C TYR A 13 -4.22 -10.38 -0.24
N GLU A 14 -4.46 -11.58 0.25
CA GLU A 14 -4.42 -11.90 1.67
C GLU A 14 -3.04 -12.43 2.04
N SER A 15 -2.49 -11.94 3.15
CA SER A 15 -1.28 -12.49 3.74
C SER A 15 -1.62 -13.04 5.11
N VAL A 16 -1.47 -14.35 5.26
CA VAL A 16 -1.65 -15.06 6.53
C VAL A 16 -0.29 -15.26 7.15
N TYR A 17 -0.11 -14.82 8.40
CA TYR A 17 1.06 -15.16 9.18
C TYR A 17 0.62 -15.70 10.53
N THR A 18 1.37 -16.69 11.02
CA THR A 18 1.15 -17.23 12.37
C THR A 18 1.85 -16.31 13.36
N ASP A 19 1.08 -15.76 14.29
CA ASP A 19 1.65 -15.01 15.39
C ASP A 19 2.42 -15.96 16.33
N LYS A 20 3.70 -15.66 16.59
CA LYS A 20 4.58 -16.57 17.33
C LYS A 20 4.25 -16.67 18.81
N GLU A 21 3.56 -15.68 19.38
CA GLU A 21 3.22 -15.64 20.80
C GLU A 21 1.87 -16.29 21.09
N THR A 22 0.89 -16.09 20.22
CA THR A 22 -0.47 -16.61 20.42
C THR A 22 -0.76 -17.90 19.63
N SER A 23 0.09 -18.26 18.66
CA SER A 23 -0.15 -19.34 17.69
C SER A 23 -1.47 -19.19 16.90
N ILE A 24 -2.04 -17.98 16.86
CA ILE A 24 -3.26 -17.68 16.12
C ILE A 24 -2.89 -17.20 14.71
N PRO A 25 -3.54 -17.72 13.65
CA PRO A 25 -3.35 -17.20 12.30
C PRO A 25 -3.94 -15.80 12.19
N VAL A 26 -3.10 -14.81 11.90
CA VAL A 26 -3.53 -13.44 11.64
C VAL A 26 -3.61 -13.22 10.13
N VAL A 27 -4.81 -12.92 9.65
CA VAL A 27 -5.06 -12.59 8.24
C VAL A 27 -4.96 -11.08 8.05
N LYS A 28 -4.09 -10.64 7.15
CA LYS A 28 -3.95 -9.23 6.76
C LYS A 28 -4.30 -9.06 5.30
N GLN A 29 -5.16 -8.07 5.03
CA GLN A 29 -5.44 -7.62 3.67
C GLN A 29 -4.31 -6.72 3.18
N ARG A 30 -3.81 -6.98 1.98
CA ARG A 30 -2.81 -6.15 1.31
C ARG A 30 -3.30 -5.73 -0.05
N ILE A 31 -2.95 -4.51 -0.43
CA ILE A 31 -3.15 -3.99 -1.78
C ILE A 31 -1.80 -3.68 -2.39
N GLN A 32 -1.66 -3.97 -3.67
CA GLN A 32 -0.46 -3.66 -4.43
C GLN A 32 -0.74 -2.46 -5.31
N VAL A 33 0.02 -1.39 -5.11
CA VAL A 33 -0.15 -0.11 -5.80
C VAL A 33 1.12 0.21 -6.57
N LEU A 34 0.99 0.47 -7.87
CA LEU A 34 2.08 0.98 -8.69
C LEU A 34 2.13 2.50 -8.55
N ILE A 35 3.20 3.01 -7.97
CA ILE A 35 3.46 4.44 -7.83
C ILE A 35 4.50 4.89 -8.83
N GLU A 36 4.38 6.12 -9.31
CA GLU A 36 5.42 6.76 -10.09
C GLU A 36 6.23 7.68 -9.16
N LYS A 37 7.52 7.38 -9.01
CA LYS A 37 8.45 8.16 -8.20
C LYS A 37 9.38 8.94 -9.12
N THR A 38 9.37 10.25 -8.96
CA THR A 38 10.35 11.12 -9.63
C THR A 38 11.73 10.87 -9.05
N VAL A 39 12.69 10.56 -9.91
CA VAL A 39 14.11 10.40 -9.58
C VAL A 39 14.93 11.42 -10.38
N LYS A 40 16.18 11.65 -9.98
CA LYS A 40 17.05 12.68 -10.60
C LYS A 40 17.14 12.61 -12.13
N ASN A 41 16.96 11.43 -12.73
CA ASN A 41 17.11 11.19 -14.17
C ASN A 41 15.80 10.77 -14.87
N GLY A 42 14.64 10.98 -14.25
CA GLY A 42 13.35 10.65 -14.87
C GLY A 42 12.30 10.14 -13.87
N SER A 43 11.31 9.41 -14.36
CA SER A 43 10.30 8.74 -13.53
C SER A 43 10.62 7.26 -13.41
N LYS A 44 10.46 6.68 -12.22
CA LYS A 44 10.53 5.23 -12.00
C LYS A 44 9.21 4.74 -11.42
N SER A 45 8.63 3.72 -12.04
CA SER A 45 7.48 3.03 -11.47
C SER A 45 7.95 2.02 -10.41
N GLU A 46 7.33 2.05 -9.23
CA GLU A 46 7.63 1.19 -8.10
C GLU A 46 6.34 0.51 -7.63
N LEU A 47 6.39 -0.80 -7.45
CA LEU A 47 5.28 -1.56 -6.86
C LEU A 47 5.42 -1.52 -5.35
N VAL A 48 4.36 -1.09 -4.67
CA VAL A 48 4.32 -0.95 -3.22
C VAL A 48 3.16 -1.78 -2.68
N ASP A 49 3.49 -2.70 -1.76
CA ASP A 49 2.51 -3.48 -1.02
C ASP A 49 2.11 -2.74 0.26
N LEU A 50 0.84 -2.35 0.34
CA LEU A 50 0.28 -1.67 1.51
C LEU A 50 -0.60 -2.63 2.28
N THR A 51 -0.35 -2.73 3.57
CA THR A 51 -1.28 -3.42 4.49
C THR A 51 -2.42 -2.47 4.83
N ILE A 52 -3.66 -2.92 4.63
CA ILE A 52 -4.86 -2.15 4.94
C ILE A 52 -5.76 -2.90 5.93
N PRO A 53 -6.53 -2.18 6.77
CA PRO A 53 -7.55 -2.81 7.61
C PRO A 53 -8.60 -3.50 6.75
N THR A 54 -9.08 -4.67 7.19
CA THR A 54 -10.07 -5.48 6.48
C THR A 54 -11.34 -4.69 6.14
N GLU A 55 -11.78 -3.81 7.04
CA GLU A 55 -12.96 -2.94 6.84
C GLU A 55 -12.80 -1.99 5.65
N LYS A 56 -11.55 -1.63 5.29
CA LYS A 56 -11.24 -0.73 4.17
C LYS A 56 -10.90 -1.48 2.89
N ALA A 57 -10.68 -2.81 2.95
CA ALA A 57 -10.32 -3.61 1.79
C ALA A 57 -11.42 -3.64 0.73
N SER A 58 -12.68 -3.78 1.16
CA SER A 58 -13.84 -3.78 0.26
C SER A 58 -13.98 -2.52 -0.59
N LYS A 59 -13.40 -1.39 -0.16
CA LYS A 59 -13.42 -0.13 -0.93
C LYS A 59 -12.61 -0.22 -2.23
N TYR A 60 -11.59 -1.07 -2.27
CA TYR A 60 -10.66 -1.18 -3.40
C TYR A 60 -10.96 -2.37 -4.31
N ALA A 61 -11.90 -3.23 -3.93
CA ALA A 61 -12.34 -4.35 -4.75
C ALA A 61 -12.95 -3.84 -6.08
N GLY A 62 -12.47 -4.38 -7.21
CA GLY A 62 -12.92 -3.98 -8.55
C GLY A 62 -12.38 -2.62 -9.03
N MET A 63 -11.41 -2.03 -8.32
CA MET A 63 -10.67 -0.85 -8.77
C MET A 63 -9.33 -1.21 -9.45
N GLU A 64 -9.10 -2.48 -9.75
CA GLU A 64 -7.89 -2.96 -10.43
C GLU A 64 -7.69 -2.25 -11.77
N GLY A 65 -6.46 -1.81 -12.03
CA GLY A 65 -6.08 -1.01 -13.19
C GLY A 65 -6.46 0.48 -13.10
N LYS A 66 -7.16 0.92 -12.04
CA LYS A 66 -7.52 2.34 -11.87
C LYS A 66 -6.55 3.06 -10.95
N GLN A 67 -6.42 4.37 -11.17
CA GLN A 67 -5.68 5.24 -10.27
C GLN A 67 -6.50 5.46 -8.99
N ILE A 68 -5.93 5.07 -7.86
CA ILE A 68 -6.52 5.21 -6.53
C ILE A 68 -5.67 6.13 -5.65
N GLU A 69 -6.31 6.70 -4.64
CA GLU A 69 -5.64 7.44 -3.57
C GLU A 69 -5.89 6.70 -2.25
N VAL A 70 -4.80 6.32 -1.59
CA VAL A 70 -4.84 5.54 -0.35
C VAL A 70 -4.29 6.40 0.77
N ASP A 71 -5.08 6.58 1.83
CA ASP A 71 -4.58 7.14 3.09
C ASP A 71 -3.65 6.13 3.74
N VAL A 72 -2.36 6.47 3.77
CA VAL A 72 -1.29 5.67 4.36
C VAL A 72 -0.74 6.35 5.61
N SER A 73 -0.39 5.52 6.57
CA SER A 73 0.50 5.91 7.67
C SER A 73 1.87 5.30 7.38
N TYR A 74 2.93 6.08 7.55
CA TYR A 74 4.27 5.58 7.36
C TYR A 74 4.79 4.97 8.67
N PHE A 75 5.59 3.92 8.56
CA PHE A 75 6.36 3.36 9.66
C PHE A 75 7.79 3.17 9.16
N GLY A 76 8.74 3.96 9.66
CA GLY A 76 10.14 3.97 9.20
C GLY A 76 10.67 5.36 8.84
N GLN A 77 11.79 5.41 8.10
CA GLN A 77 12.47 6.67 7.76
C GLN A 77 11.94 7.21 6.41
N CYS A 78 11.16 8.29 6.44
CA CYS A 78 10.74 8.99 5.23
C CYS A 78 11.73 10.12 4.90
N THR A 79 12.29 10.10 3.69
CA THR A 79 13.10 11.23 3.18
C THR A 79 12.20 12.18 2.41
N PHE A 80 11.99 13.37 2.96
CA PHE A 80 11.25 14.44 2.30
C PHE A 80 12.21 15.43 1.65
N PHE A 81 11.88 15.88 0.44
CA PHE A 81 12.57 16.98 -0.22
C PHE A 81 11.54 18.06 -0.52
N GLY A 82 11.87 19.32 -0.24
CA GLY A 82 11.04 20.46 -0.62
C GLY A 82 11.08 20.67 -2.13
N ILE A 83 9.93 21.06 -2.70
CA ILE A 83 9.80 21.57 -4.07
C ILE A 83 9.47 23.05 -3.97
#